data_AF-A0A238BKC0-F1
#
_entry.id   AF-A0A238BKC0-F1
#
_cell.length_a   1.000
_cell.length_b   1.000
_cell.length_c   1.000
_cell.angle_alpha   90.00
_cell.angle_beta   90.00
_cell.angle_gamma   90.00
#
_symmetry.space_group_name_H-M   'P 1'
#
loop_
_entity.id
_entity.type
_entity.pdbx_description
1 polymer ?
#
loop_
_entity_poly.entity_id
_entity_poly.type
_entity_poly.pdbx_seq_one_letter_code
_entity_poly.pdbx_strand_id
1 'polypeptide(L)' 'MAKISWKERFYSSLGMLLHVLFVACPLDFWYWFRSNLKSVNGRSVVITGAASGIGKRLAELFAIDLGAKVAILDINHL' A
#
# COMPACT_ATOMS: atom_id res chain seq x y z
N MET A 1 28.59 2.95 25.36
CA MET A 1 28.15 2.20 24.15
C MET A 1 28.91 0.89 24.12
N ALA A 2 28.24 -0.25 24.27
CA ALA A 2 28.89 -1.56 24.19
C ALA A 2 29.47 -1.75 22.78
N LYS A 3 30.73 -2.19 22.67
CA LYS A 3 31.35 -2.55 21.39
C LYS A 3 30.75 -3.88 20.93
N ILE A 4 29.77 -3.82 20.04
CA ILE A 4 29.15 -5.00 19.44
C ILE A 4 30.20 -5.72 18.57
N SER A 5 30.37 -7.01 18.79
CA SER A 5 31.35 -7.83 18.08
C SER A 5 30.95 -8.01 16.61
N TRP A 6 31.94 -8.09 15.71
CA TRP A 6 31.68 -8.30 14.27
C TRP A 6 30.86 -9.58 14.00
N LYS A 7 31.08 -10.63 14.80
CA LYS A 7 30.31 -11.87 14.75
C LYS A 7 28.83 -11.65 15.11
N GLU A 8 28.56 -10.88 16.16
CA GLU A 8 27.19 -10.57 16.60
C GLU A 8 26.44 -9.80 15.53
N ARG A 9 27.08 -8.78 14.93
CA ARG A 9 26.50 -8.03 13.80
C ARG A 9 26.14 -8.95 12.64
N PHE A 10 27.03 -9.87 12.29
CA PHE A 10 26.79 -10.83 11.22
C PHE A 10 25.61 -11.76 11.52
N TYR A 11 25.54 -12.32 12.73
CA TYR A 11 24.41 -13.17 13.13
C TYR A 11 23.09 -12.41 13.19
N SER A 12 23.08 -11.14 13.62
CA SER A 12 21.88 -10.31 13.60
C SER A 12 21.41 -10.00 12.18
N SER A 13 22.33 -9.66 11.27
CA SER A 13 21.99 -9.42 9.86
C SER A 13 21.46 -10.68 9.18
N LEU A 14 22.10 -11.83 9.43
CA LEU A 14 21.66 -13.11 8.89
C LEU A 14 20.29 -13.51 9.46
N GLY A 15 20.08 -13.32 10.76
CA GLY A 15 18.80 -13.58 11.42
C GLY A 15 17.66 -12.72 10.87
N MET A 16 17.90 -11.43 10.63
CA MET A 16 16.93 -10.55 9.98
C MET A 16 16.61 -11.01 8.56
N LEU A 17 17.63 -11.38 7.77
CA LEU A 17 17.43 -11.88 6.42
C LEU A 17 16.56 -13.14 6.42
N LEU A 18 16.86 -14.10 7.29
CA LEU A 18 16.04 -15.31 7.44
C LEU A 18 14.62 -14.97 7.86
N HIS A 19 14.42 -14.03 8.79
CA HIS A 19 13.08 -13.62 9.20
C HIS A 19 12.29 -13.00 8.05
N VAL A 20 12.92 -12.13 7.25
CA VAL A 20 12.26 -11.56 6.06
C VAL A 20 11.89 -12.67 5.07
N LEU A 21 12.82 -13.58 4.77
CA LEU A 21 12.61 -14.63 3.78
C LEU A 21 11.56 -15.66 4.20
N PHE A 22 11.52 -16.04 5.48
CA PHE A 22 10.69 -17.15 5.96
C PHE A 22 9.43 -16.72 6.72
N VAL A 23 9.36 -15.47 7.18
CA VAL A 23 8.20 -14.95 7.90
C VAL A 23 7.53 -13.86 7.09
N ALA A 24 8.24 -12.76 6.78
CA ALA A 24 7.63 -11.62 6.11
C ALA A 24 7.18 -11.95 4.68
N CYS A 25 8.06 -12.51 3.84
CA CYS A 25 7.73 -12.82 2.45
C CYS A 25 6.57 -13.82 2.32
N PRO A 26 6.52 -14.95 3.05
CA PRO A 26 5.38 -15.87 2.96
C PRO A 26 4.09 -15.27 3.52
N LEU A 27 4.18 -14.46 4.57
CA LEU A 27 3.03 -13.79 5.16
C LEU A 27 2.45 -12.72 4.22
N ASP A 28 3.29 -11.89 3.61
CA ASP A 28 2.91 -10.89 2.62
C ASP A 28 2.32 -11.56 1.37
N PHE A 29 2.94 -12.65 0.91
CA PHE A 29 2.41 -13.47 -0.18
C PHE A 29 1.02 -14.04 0.18
N TRP A 30 0.85 -14.53 1.40
CA TRP A 30 -0.43 -15.05 1.87
C TRP A 30 -1.49 -13.96 1.97
N TYR A 31 -1.14 -12.78 2.49
CA TYR A 31 -2.04 -11.62 2.53
C TYR A 31 -2.45 -11.17 1.13
N TRP A 32 -1.51 -11.13 0.19
CA TRP A 32 -1.78 -10.81 -1.19
C TRP A 32 -2.74 -11.82 -1.83
N PHE A 33 -2.48 -13.12 -1.66
CA PHE A 33 -3.35 -14.16 -2.20
C PHE A 33 -4.75 -14.16 -1.57
N ARG A 34 -4.86 -13.81 -0.28
CA ARG A 34 -6.12 -13.73 0.43
C ARG A 34 -6.86 -12.40 0.22
N SER A 35 -6.18 -11.39 -0.33
CA SER A 35 -6.77 -10.07 -0.55
C SER A 35 -7.87 -10.17 -1.62
N ASN A 36 -9.11 -9.96 -1.20
CA ASN A 36 -10.21 -9.79 -2.12
C ASN A 36 -10.41 -8.30 -2.36
N LEU A 37 -10.53 -7.92 -3.63
CA LEU A 37 -10.88 -6.56 -4.00
C LEU A 37 -12.26 -6.23 -3.43
N LYS A 38 -12.31 -5.22 -2.57
CA LYS A 38 -13.57 -4.74 -2.02
C LYS A 38 -14.38 -4.08 -3.13
N SER A 39 -15.61 -4.55 -3.33
CA SER A 39 -16.54 -3.88 -4.24
C SER A 39 -16.94 -2.51 -3.70
N VAL A 40 -16.88 -1.52 -4.57
CA VAL A 40 -17.20 -0.11 -4.32
C VAL A 40 -18.39 0.37 -5.14
N ASN A 41 -19.05 -0.54 -5.87
CA ASN A 41 -20.23 -0.21 -6.66
C ASN A 41 -21.34 0.35 -5.76
N GLY A 42 -21.85 1.54 -6.12
CA GLY A 42 -22.86 2.28 -5.36
C GLY A 42 -22.34 2.90 -4.05
N ARG A 43 -21.06 2.72 -3.71
CA ARG A 43 -20.43 3.31 -2.52
C ARG A 43 -19.88 4.70 -2.81
N SER A 44 -19.78 5.53 -1.78
CA SER A 44 -19.13 6.83 -1.87
C SER A 44 -17.62 6.69 -1.65
N VAL A 45 -16.82 7.30 -2.53
CA VAL A 45 -15.35 7.32 -2.47
C VAL A 45 -14.88 8.77 -2.53
N VAL A 46 -14.04 9.18 -1.57
CA VAL A 46 -13.43 10.52 -1.54
C VAL A 46 -11.98 10.38 -1.96
N ILE A 47 -11.54 11.17 -2.94
CA ILE A 47 -10.17 11.14 -3.44
C ILE A 47 -9.57 12.54 -3.32
N THR A 48 -8.49 12.64 -2.54
CA THR A 48 -7.70 13.87 -2.42
C THR A 48 -6.67 13.96 -3.55
N GLY A 49 -6.31 15.16 -3.99
CA GLY A 49 -5.31 15.33 -5.05
C GLY A 49 -5.76 14.79 -6.42
N ALA A 50 -7.07 14.76 -6.69
CA ALA A 50 -7.64 14.16 -7.88
C ALA A 50 -7.92 15.13 -9.04
N ALA A 51 -7.46 16.38 -8.95
CA ALA A 51 -7.52 17.31 -10.09
C ALA A 51 -6.56 16.92 -11.23
N SER A 52 -5.50 16.14 -10.94
CA SER A 52 -4.52 15.73 -11.96
C SER A 52 -3.85 14.37 -11.68
N GLY A 53 -3.04 13.92 -12.63
CA GLY A 53 -2.14 12.75 -12.47
C GLY A 53 -2.85 11.47 -12.00
N ILE A 54 -2.24 10.83 -11.00
CA ILE A 54 -2.72 9.55 -10.45
C ILE A 54 -4.09 9.70 -9.82
N GLY A 55 -4.32 10.78 -9.05
CA GLY A 55 -5.60 11.01 -8.38
C GLY A 55 -6.76 11.14 -9.37
N LYS A 56 -6.54 11.87 -10.47
CA LYS A 56 -7.52 11.97 -11.57
C LYS A 56 -7.83 10.59 -12.16
N ARG A 57 -6.81 9.81 -12.50
CA ARG A 57 -7.02 8.48 -13.09
C ARG A 57 -7.71 7.52 -12.14
N LEU A 58 -7.41 7.64 -10.85
CA LEU A 58 -8.09 6.89 -9.80
C LEU A 58 -9.58 7.27 -9.74
N ALA A 59 -9.91 8.56 -9.78
CA ALA A 59 -11.29 9.04 -9.78
C ALA A 59 -12.09 8.53 -10.97
N GLU A 60 -11.50 8.53 -12.17
CA GLU A 60 -12.10 7.95 -13.37
C GLU A 60 -12.37 6.46 -13.20
N LEU A 61 -11.38 5.68 -12.75
CA LEU A 61 -11.53 4.23 -12.51
C LEU A 61 -12.66 3.95 -11.50
N PHE A 62 -12.67 4.65 -10.36
CA PHE A 62 -13.67 4.44 -9.33
C PHE A 62 -15.08 4.83 -9.80
N ALA A 63 -15.22 5.94 -10.54
CA ALA A 63 -16.53 6.42 -10.99
C ALA A 63 -17.07 5.62 -12.18
N ILE A 64 -16.24 5.41 -13.21
CA ILE A 64 -16.65 4.87 -14.50
C ILE A 64 -16.63 3.34 -14.48
N ASP A 65 -15.50 2.77 -14.05
CA ASP A 65 -15.26 1.33 -14.21
C ASP A 65 -15.79 0.53 -13.00
N LEU A 66 -15.79 1.13 -11.81
CA LEU A 66 -16.18 0.45 -10.56
C LEU A 66 -17.54 0.91 -9.99
N GLY A 67 -18.20 1.88 -10.62
CA GLY A 67 -19.56 2.31 -10.28
C GLY A 67 -19.69 3.03 -8.93
N ALA A 68 -18.62 3.62 -8.42
CA ALA A 68 -18.64 4.40 -7.19
C ALA A 68 -19.15 5.84 -7.41
N LYS A 69 -19.70 6.44 -6.36
CA LYS A 69 -19.99 7.87 -6.29
C LYS A 69 -18.74 8.59 -5.80
N VAL A 70 -18.03 9.27 -6.70
CA VAL A 70 -16.72 9.85 -6.39
C VAL A 70 -16.85 11.34 -6.03
N ALA A 71 -16.26 11.73 -4.90
CA ALA A 71 -16.04 13.13 -4.53
C ALA A 71 -14.55 13.46 -4.63
N ILE A 72 -14.23 14.52 -5.36
CA ILE A 72 -12.85 14.99 -5.56
C ILE A 72 -12.58 16.14 -4.60
N LEU A 73 -11.47 16.06 -3.87
CA LEU A 73 -10.98 17.13 -3.01
C LEU A 73 -9.57 17.53 -3.46
N ASP A 74 -9.44 18.74 -3.98
CA ASP A 74 -8.14 19.27 -4.37
C ASP A 74 -8.06 20.76 -4.04
N ILE A 75 -6.84 21.26 -3.90
CA ILE A 75 -6.59 22.68 -3.72
C ILE A 75 -6.61 23.36 -5.08
N ASN A 76 -7.28 24.51 -5.14
CA ASN A 76 -7.23 25.37 -6.31
C ASN A 76 -6.50 26.66 -5.92
N HIS A 77 -5.22 26.74 -6.26
CA HIS A 77 -4.47 28.00 -6.20
C HIS A 77 -4.64 28.70 -7.55
N LEU A 78 -5.61 29.61 -7.61
CA LEU A 78 -5.75 30.59 -8.71
C LEU A 78 -4.58 31.56 -8.73
#